data_AF-A0ABD6CUK2-F1
#
_entry.id   AF-A0ABD6CUK2-F1
#
_cell.length_a   1.000
_cell.length_b   1.000
_cell.length_c   1.000
_cell.angle_alpha   90.00
_cell.angle_beta   90.00
_cell.angle_gamma   90.00
#
_symmetry.space_group_name_H-M   'P 1'
#
loop_
_entity.id
_entity.type
_entity.pdbx_description
1 polymer ?
#
loop_
_entity_poly.entity_id
_entity_poly.type
_entity_poly.pdbx_seq_one_letter_code
_entity_poly.pdbx_strand_id
1 'polypeptide(L)'
;MSLPLQFGVPGGLELLIVLFTLVFSLVVPLVVSALIYRDAAGRNSRHALAWAVGAFFGSLVVWVLYYVVRDEVGPSRPGNET
;
A
#
# COMPACT_ATOMS: atom_id res chain seq x y z
N MET A 1 21.42 34.44 4.60
CA MET A 1 21.50 33.24 5.45
C MET A 1 20.77 32.12 4.75
N SER A 2 21.49 31.12 4.26
CA SER A 2 20.93 29.92 3.63
C SER A 2 20.62 28.89 4.72
N LEU A 3 19.35 28.50 4.85
CA LEU A 3 18.93 27.39 5.71
C LEU A 3 19.52 26.09 5.15
N PRO A 4 20.25 25.28 5.93
CA PRO A 4 20.69 23.98 5.46
C PRO A 4 19.44 23.10 5.30
N LEU A 5 19.12 22.74 4.06
CA LEU A 5 18.13 21.72 3.74
C LEU A 5 18.64 20.37 4.28
N GLN A 6 18.16 19.99 5.47
CA GLN A 6 18.04 18.62 5.97
C GLN A 6 19.15 17.63 5.58
N PHE A 7 20.39 17.91 5.95
CA PHE A 7 21.38 16.84 6.12
C PHE A 7 21.33 16.33 7.57
N GLY A 8 20.26 15.59 7.88
CA GLY A 8 20.10 14.83 9.11
C GLY A 8 19.65 13.43 8.74
N VAL A 9 20.31 12.40 9.30
CA VAL A 9 19.94 11.00 9.08
C VAL A 9 18.42 10.84 9.31
N PRO A 10 17.65 10.35 8.33
CA PRO A 10 16.23 10.07 8.53
C PRO A 10 16.10 9.07 9.67
N GLY A 11 15.54 9.49 10.80
CA GLY A 11 15.64 8.72 12.06
C GLY A 11 14.35 8.65 12.88
N GLY A 12 13.45 9.62 12.69
CA GLY A 12 12.26 9.78 13.53
C GLY A 12 10.97 9.36 12.83
N LEU A 13 9.99 10.27 12.83
CA LEU A 13 8.66 10.07 12.25
C LEU A 13 8.69 9.64 10.77
N GLU A 14 9.65 10.12 9.99
CA GLU A 14 9.82 9.76 8.58
C GLU A 14 10.04 8.25 8.41
N LEU A 15 10.89 7.63 9.24
CA LEU A 15 11.11 6.18 9.21
C LEU A 15 9.86 5.41 9.61
N LEU A 16 9.08 5.93 10.57
CA LEU A 16 7.82 5.32 10.98
C LEU A 16 6.81 5.36 9.83
N ILE A 17 6.70 6.48 9.13
CA ILE A 17 5.82 6.63 7.96
C ILE A 17 6.25 5.69 6.83
N VAL A 18 7.55 5.60 6.54
CA VAL A 18 8.09 4.68 5.53
C VAL A 18 7.83 3.23 5.91
N LEU A 19 8.10 2.85 7.16
CA LEU A 19 7.84 1.50 7.66
C LEU A 19 6.35 1.15 7.58
N PHE A 20 5.49 2.06 8.03
CA PHE A 20 4.04 1.90 7.95
C PHE A 20 3.61 1.69 6.48
N THR A 21 4.06 2.57 5.59
CA THR A 21 3.74 2.48 4.16
C THR A 21 4.22 1.14 3.57
N LEU A 22 5.43 0.70 3.90
CA LEU A 22 5.98 -0.59 3.45
C LEU A 22 5.16 -1.77 3.98
N VAL A 23 4.79 -1.75 5.27
CA VAL A 23 3.99 -2.82 5.88
C VAL A 23 2.65 -2.94 5.18
N PHE A 24 1.91 -1.84 5.02
CA PHE A 24 0.56 -1.88 4.45
C PHE A 24 0.55 -2.06 2.93
N SER A 25 1.55 -1.54 2.21
CA SER A 25 1.58 -1.62 0.75
C SER A 25 2.21 -2.90 0.22
N LEU A 26 3.06 -3.58 1.02
CA LEU A 26 3.78 -4.77 0.57
C LEU A 26 3.58 -5.97 1.50
N VAL A 27 3.90 -5.81 2.79
CA VAL A 27 3.90 -6.95 3.74
C VAL A 27 2.50 -7.53 3.90
N VAL A 28 1.50 -6.69 4.13
CA VAL A 28 0.10 -7.12 4.29
C VAL A 28 -0.41 -7.83 3.03
N PRO A 29 -0.31 -7.27 1.81
CA PRO A 29 -0.68 -7.99 0.59
C PRO A 29 0.04 -9.32 0.40
N LEU A 30 1.34 -9.40 0.71
CA LEU A 30 2.10 -10.64 0.62
C LEU A 30 1.59 -11.70 1.60
N VAL A 31 1.32 -11.32 2.85
CA VAL A 31 0.78 -12.23 3.86
C VAL A 31 -0.59 -12.74 3.42
N VAL A 32 -1.48 -11.85 2.97
CA VAL A 32 -2.82 -12.24 2.49
C VAL A 32 -2.71 -13.18 1.27
N SER A 33 -1.84 -12.86 0.32
CA SER A 33 -1.57 -13.72 -0.85
C SER A 33 -1.09 -15.12 -0.43
N ALA A 34 -0.17 -15.21 0.53
CA ALA A 34 0.32 -16.48 1.06
C ALA A 34 -0.78 -17.28 1.78
N LEU A 35 -1.66 -16.62 2.53
CA LEU A 35 -2.80 -17.27 3.19
C LEU A 35 -3.79 -17.84 2.15
N ILE A 36 -4.10 -17.06 1.11
CA ILE A 36 -4.97 -17.50 0.01
C ILE A 36 -4.35 -18.68 -0.74
N TYR A 37 -3.04 -18.64 -1.02
CA TYR A 37 -2.33 -19.77 -1.61
C TYR A 37 -2.48 -21.03 -0.76
N ARG A 38 -2.23 -20.92 0.56
CA ARG A 38 -2.30 -22.05 1.49
C ARG A 38 -3.70 -22.64 1.58
N ASP A 39 -4.74 -21.80 1.64
CA ASP A 39 -6.14 -22.26 1.62
C ASP A 39 -6.46 -22.97 0.30
N ALA A 40 -6.14 -22.36 -0.85
CA ALA A 40 -6.43 -22.92 -2.16
C ALA A 40 -5.66 -24.24 -2.44
N ALA A 41 -4.40 -24.31 -2.02
CA ALA A 41 -3.58 -25.51 -2.12
C ALA A 41 -4.11 -26.63 -1.21
N GLY A 42 -4.53 -26.30 0.02
CA GLY A 42 -5.17 -27.24 0.94
C GLY A 42 -6.49 -27.82 0.40
N ARG A 43 -7.18 -27.07 -0.46
CA ARG A 43 -8.39 -27.52 -1.18
C ARG A 43 -8.10 -28.21 -2.52
N ASN A 44 -6.83 -28.51 -2.83
CA ASN A 44 -6.40 -29.14 -4.07
C ASN A 44 -6.82 -28.37 -5.35
N SER A 45 -6.86 -27.04 -5.28
CA SER A 45 -7.20 -26.19 -6.41
C SER A 45 -6.08 -26.15 -7.45
N ARG A 46 -6.40 -26.45 -8.71
CA ARG A 46 -5.48 -26.28 -9.86
C ARG A 46 -5.04 -24.82 -10.08
N HIS A 47 -5.77 -23.86 -9.52
CA HIS A 47 -5.55 -22.43 -9.72
C HIS A 47 -4.99 -21.73 -8.48
N ALA A 48 -4.45 -22.46 -7.50
CA ALA A 48 -3.95 -21.90 -6.25
C ALA A 48 -2.96 -20.74 -6.46
N LEU A 49 -2.06 -20.88 -7.44
CA LEU A 49 -1.12 -19.81 -7.81
C LEU A 49 -1.84 -18.59 -8.41
N ALA A 50 -2.81 -18.79 -9.29
CA ALA A 50 -3.56 -17.70 -9.91
C ALA A 50 -4.33 -16.88 -8.87
N TRP A 51 -4.92 -17.54 -7.86
CA TRP A 51 -5.58 -16.84 -6.74
C TRP A 51 -4.61 -16.02 -5.91
N ALA A 52 -3.44 -16.57 -5.58
CA ALA A 52 -2.42 -15.88 -4.82
C ALA A 52 -1.89 -14.64 -5.55
N VAL A 53 -1.56 -14.80 -6.84
CA VAL A 53 -1.10 -13.72 -7.72
C VAL A 53 -2.19 -12.66 -7.88
N GLY A 54 -3.43 -13.09 -8.12
CA GLY A 54 -4.58 -12.20 -8.24
C GLY A 54 -4.83 -11.39 -6.97
N ALA A 55 -4.70 -11.99 -5.79
CA ALA A 55 -4.84 -11.29 -4.52
C ALA A 55 -3.73 -10.24 -4.31
N PHE A 56 -2.48 -10.58 -4.65
CA PHE A 56 -1.36 -9.65 -4.53
C PHE A 56 -1.51 -8.45 -5.47
N PHE A 57 -1.66 -8.70 -6.78
CA PHE A 57 -1.79 -7.62 -7.76
C PHE A 57 -3.14 -6.89 -7.67
N GLY A 58 -4.20 -7.54 -7.19
CA GLY A 58 -5.47 -6.90 -6.89
C GLY A 58 -5.32 -5.76 -5.88
N SER A 59 -4.42 -5.90 -4.90
CA SER A 59 -4.10 -4.81 -3.98
C SER A 59 -3.45 -3.62 -4.70
N LEU A 60 -2.57 -3.86 -5.67
CA LEU A 60 -1.94 -2.81 -6.48
C LEU A 60 -2.97 -2.08 -7.35
N VAL A 61 -3.93 -2.81 -7.93
CA VAL A 61 -5.01 -2.23 -8.73
C VAL A 61 -5.80 -1.20 -7.91
N VAL A 62 -6.13 -1.50 -6.65
CA VAL A 62 -6.85 -0.55 -5.77
C VAL A 62 -6.05 0.75 -5.58
N TRP A 63 -4.73 0.65 -5.36
CA TRP A 63 -3.87 1.83 -5.25
C TRP A 63 -3.85 2.65 -6.54
N VAL A 64 -3.66 2.00 -7.69
CA VAL A 64 -3.67 2.67 -9.00
C VAL A 64 -4.98 3.39 -9.23
N LEU A 65 -6.12 2.71 -9.00
CA LEU A 65 -7.45 3.32 -9.14
C LEU A 65 -7.62 4.52 -8.20
N TYR A 66 -7.21 4.40 -6.94
CA TYR A 66 -7.25 5.52 -6.00
C TYR A 66 -6.44 6.71 -6.51
N TYR A 67 -5.21 6.48 -6.98
CA TYR A 67 -4.36 7.57 -7.49
C TYR A 67 -4.88 8.21 -8.78
N VAL A 68 -5.48 7.42 -9.67
CA VAL A 68 -6.08 7.96 -10.90
C VAL A 68 -7.34 8.76 -10.57
N VAL A 69 -8.25 8.19 -9.77
CA VAL A 69 -9.54 8.80 -9.45
C VAL A 69 -9.40 9.98 -8.49
N ARG A 70 -8.47 9.95 -7.53
CA ARG A 70 -8.31 11.06 -6.57
C ARG A 70 -8.02 12.38 -7.27
N ASP A 71 -7.30 12.34 -8.40
CA ASP A 71 -6.88 13.52 -9.12
C ASP A 71 -8.08 14.19 -9.81
N GLU A 72 -9.15 13.43 -10.10
CA GLU A 72 -10.43 13.92 -10.63
C GLU A 72 -11.27 14.64 -9.55
N VAL A 73 -11.14 14.26 -8.28
CA VAL A 73 -11.94 14.81 -7.16
C VAL A 73 -11.35 16.13 -6.62
N GLY A 74 -10.08 16.40 -6.87
CA GLY A 74 -9.38 17.60 -6.41
C GLY A 74 -9.08 17.60 -4.90
N PRO A 75 -8.13 18.44 -4.43
CA PRO A 75 -7.77 18.48 -3.02
C PRO A 75 -8.92 19.01 -2.16
N SER A 76 -9.13 18.40 -0.99
CA SER A 76 -10.06 18.91 0.02
C SER A 76 -9.75 20.37 0.33
N ARG A 77 -10.72 21.26 0.09
CA ARG A 77 -10.57 22.70 0.33
C ARG A 77 -10.45 22.92 1.84
N PRO A 78 -9.36 23.51 2.36
CA PRO A 78 -9.26 23.80 3.79
C PRO A 78 -10.16 25.01 4.08
N GLY A 79 -11.27 24.79 4.79
CA GLY A 79 -12.13 25.88 5.29
C GLY A 79 -13.64 25.63 5.27
N ASN A 80 -14.15 24.58 5.93
CA ASN A 80 -15.58 24.51 6.28
C ASN A 80 -15.82 24.08 7.75
N GLU A 81 -15.03 24.62 8.67
CA GLU A 81 -15.41 24.62 10.09
C GLU A 81 -16.15 25.93 10.36
N THR A 82 -17.47 25.91 10.25
CA THR A 82 -18.38 26.92 10.83
C THR A 82 -19.24 26.25 11.88
#